data_AF-A0A2D5AVF7-F1
#
_entry.id   AF-A0A2D5AVF7-F1
#
_cell.length_a   1.000
_cell.length_b   1.000
_cell.length_c   1.000
_cell.angle_alpha   90.00
_cell.angle_beta   90.00
_cell.angle_gamma   90.00
#
_symmetry.space_group_name_H-M   'P 1'
#
loop_
_entity.id
_entity.type
_entity.pdbx_description
1 polymer ?
#
loop_
_entity_poly.entity_id
_entity_poly.type
_entity_poly.pdbx_seq_one_letter_code
_entity_poly.pdbx_strand_id
1 'polypeptide(L)'
;MHGSAREARCGGYRRRSPERTLLYRLLLEHLEGFLAELAATPGRRDLPGFVKRELRRFLECGILAHGFVRVHCSECRRDSLVAFSCKARGFCPSCGARRMSATAAHLVDRVLPEAPFRQWVVTFPFPLRFLLAYDAELCGQVRLCFLKTVFAHLARRARRQGLDPAASGFRSGAINVIQRFGGALNLNIHFHALVLDGVYTSAHAFARPQFESLPPPSREDVEKVLSDFRRRLRSLFERRGMLEAAESTSDCDSVLAHVAASSIRGRIGTGP
;
A
#
# COMPACT_ATOMS: atom_id res chain seq x y z
N MET A 1 36.45 44.12 4.33
CA MET A 1 35.20 43.34 4.49
C MET A 1 34.43 43.33 3.18
N HIS A 2 34.72 42.40 2.28
CA HIS A 2 33.88 42.08 1.12
C HIS A 2 33.70 40.57 1.14
N GLY A 3 32.65 40.10 1.80
CA GLY A 3 32.28 38.70 1.81
C GLY A 3 31.77 38.32 0.43
N SER A 4 32.54 37.49 -0.27
CA SER A 4 32.10 36.77 -1.47
C SER A 4 30.77 36.09 -1.16
N ALA A 5 29.68 36.62 -1.72
CA ALA A 5 28.40 35.94 -1.74
C ALA A 5 28.62 34.58 -2.39
N ARG A 6 28.62 33.52 -1.58
CA ARG A 6 28.49 32.16 -2.09
C ARG A 6 27.22 32.15 -2.92
N GLU A 7 27.33 31.97 -4.23
CA GLU A 7 26.20 31.64 -5.09
C GLU A 7 25.54 30.38 -4.50
N ALA A 8 24.50 30.59 -3.69
CA ALA A 8 23.59 29.54 -3.31
C ALA A 8 22.92 29.08 -4.60
N ARG A 9 23.50 28.07 -5.27
CA ARG A 9 22.88 27.39 -6.39
C ARG A 9 21.61 26.73 -5.86
N CYS A 10 20.51 27.47 -5.90
CA CYS A 10 19.19 26.92 -5.67
C CYS A 10 19.01 25.82 -6.72
N GLY A 11 19.05 24.55 -6.28
CA GLY A 11 18.92 23.40 -7.17
C GLY A 11 17.70 23.62 -8.06
N GLY A 12 17.93 23.77 -9.38
CA GLY A 12 16.91 24.25 -10.29
C GLY A 12 15.72 23.28 -10.31
N TYR A 13 14.58 23.70 -9.79
CA TYR A 13 13.34 22.95 -9.95
C TYR A 13 13.04 22.79 -11.44
N ARG A 14 13.09 21.57 -11.94
CA ARG A 14 12.68 21.25 -13.30
C ARG A 14 11.22 20.81 -13.27
N ARG A 15 10.36 21.61 -13.89
CA ARG A 15 8.94 21.26 -14.07
C ARG A 15 8.85 19.94 -14.84
N ARG A 16 7.90 19.11 -14.43
CA ARG A 16 7.50 17.94 -15.22
C ARG A 16 6.68 18.39 -16.43
N SER A 17 6.78 17.61 -17.51
CA SER A 17 5.96 17.76 -18.71
C SER A 17 5.12 16.48 -18.91
N PRO A 18 4.09 16.25 -18.07
CA PRO A 18 3.22 15.07 -18.20
C PRO A 18 2.65 14.92 -19.61
N GLU A 19 2.37 16.04 -20.29
CA GLU A 19 1.87 16.11 -21.67
C GLU A 19 2.77 15.41 -22.71
N ARG A 20 4.06 15.22 -22.40
CA ARG A 20 5.02 14.53 -23.27
C ARG A 20 5.12 13.03 -23.00
N THR A 21 4.52 12.54 -21.92
CA THR A 21 4.60 11.12 -21.56
C THR A 21 3.67 10.28 -22.43
N LEU A 22 4.04 9.01 -22.67
CA LEU A 22 3.22 8.08 -23.45
C LEU A 22 1.84 7.85 -22.79
N LEU A 23 1.81 7.57 -21.49
CA LEU A 23 0.58 7.31 -20.74
C LEU A 23 -0.42 8.48 -20.82
N TYR A 24 0.09 9.71 -20.72
CA TYR A 24 -0.75 10.90 -20.85
C TYR A 24 -1.35 11.02 -22.25
N ARG A 25 -0.53 10.89 -23.30
CA ARG A 25 -1.00 11.02 -24.68
C ARG A 25 -2.05 9.96 -25.02
N LEU A 26 -1.82 8.71 -24.65
CA LEU A 26 -2.77 7.62 -24.87
C LEU A 26 -4.12 7.88 -24.18
N LEU A 27 -4.12 8.35 -22.93
CA LEU A 27 -5.36 8.67 -22.25
C LEU A 27 -6.05 9.90 -22.83
N LEU A 28 -5.28 10.94 -23.17
CA LEU A 28 -5.85 12.14 -23.76
C LEU A 28 -6.57 11.81 -25.07
N GLU A 29 -5.96 10.95 -25.89
CA GLU A 29 -6.46 10.58 -27.20
C GLU A 29 -7.66 9.62 -27.13
N HIS A 30 -7.61 8.62 -26.26
CA HIS A 30 -8.55 7.50 -26.32
C HIS A 30 -9.58 7.43 -25.18
N LEU A 31 -9.41 8.17 -24.08
CA LEU A 31 -10.25 7.98 -22.89
C LEU A 31 -11.74 8.21 -23.16
N GLU A 32 -12.11 9.34 -23.77
CA GLU A 32 -13.53 9.66 -23.96
C GLU A 32 -14.18 8.74 -24.99
N GLY A 33 -13.46 8.37 -26.06
CA GLY A 33 -13.93 7.36 -27.03
C GLY A 33 -14.17 6.01 -26.38
N PHE A 34 -13.20 5.51 -25.62
CA PHE A 34 -13.31 4.27 -24.85
C PHE A 34 -14.50 4.28 -23.87
N LEU A 35 -14.70 5.39 -23.15
CA LEU A 35 -15.83 5.52 -22.21
C LEU A 35 -17.19 5.57 -22.94
N ALA A 36 -17.26 6.19 -24.11
CA ALA A 36 -18.46 6.24 -24.93
C ALA A 36 -18.81 4.85 -25.50
N GLU A 37 -17.83 4.14 -26.05
CA GLU A 37 -18.01 2.78 -26.59
C GLU A 37 -18.47 1.79 -25.50
N LEU A 38 -17.85 1.85 -24.31
CA LEU A 38 -18.27 1.03 -23.17
C LEU A 38 -19.72 1.29 -22.76
N ALA A 39 -20.14 2.55 -22.73
CA ALA A 39 -21.51 2.92 -22.36
C ALA A 39 -22.54 2.55 -23.45
N ALA A 40 -22.13 2.55 -24.72
CA ALA A 40 -23.00 2.22 -25.84
C ALA A 40 -23.14 0.72 -26.10
N THR A 41 -22.23 -0.12 -25.60
CA THR A 41 -22.24 -1.56 -25.89
C THR A 41 -23.35 -2.29 -25.11
N PRO A 42 -24.35 -2.89 -25.77
CA PRO A 42 -25.44 -3.60 -25.09
C PRO A 42 -24.92 -4.78 -24.25
N GLY A 43 -25.47 -4.94 -23.04
CA GLY A 43 -25.07 -6.01 -22.12
C GLY A 43 -23.72 -5.79 -21.43
N ARG A 44 -22.92 -4.79 -21.84
CA ARG A 44 -21.78 -4.32 -21.05
C ARG A 44 -22.24 -3.32 -20.02
N ARG A 45 -21.64 -3.45 -18.86
CA ARG A 45 -21.92 -2.59 -17.73
C ARG A 45 -20.85 -1.49 -17.68
N ASP A 46 -21.28 -0.28 -17.33
CA ASP A 46 -20.44 0.91 -17.33
C ASP A 46 -19.39 0.91 -16.20
N LEU A 47 -18.29 1.64 -16.40
CA LEU A 47 -17.26 1.81 -15.37
C LEU A 47 -17.78 2.66 -14.20
N PRO A 48 -17.38 2.33 -12.95
CA PRO A 48 -17.75 3.14 -11.81
C PRO A 48 -17.31 4.60 -11.97
N GLY A 49 -18.17 5.54 -11.57
CA GLY A 49 -17.90 6.98 -11.76
C GLY A 49 -16.60 7.46 -11.10
N PHE A 50 -16.16 6.82 -10.00
CA PHE A 50 -14.87 7.17 -9.37
C PHE A 50 -13.67 6.83 -10.26
N VAL A 51 -13.74 5.75 -11.07
CA VAL A 51 -12.69 5.37 -12.01
C VAL A 51 -12.59 6.41 -13.12
N LYS A 52 -13.74 6.78 -13.71
CA LYS A 52 -13.80 7.83 -14.74
C LYS A 52 -13.24 9.15 -14.24
N ARG A 53 -13.63 9.57 -13.04
CA ARG A 53 -13.09 10.78 -12.39
C ARG A 53 -11.59 10.68 -12.16
N GLU A 54 -11.08 9.53 -11.73
CA GLU A 54 -9.64 9.37 -11.49
C GLU A 54 -8.81 9.47 -12.77
N LEU A 55 -9.27 8.86 -13.87
CA LEU A 55 -8.62 8.96 -15.19
C LEU A 55 -8.62 10.40 -15.72
N ARG A 56 -9.77 11.10 -15.63
CA ARG A 56 -9.85 12.53 -16.04
C ARG A 56 -8.97 13.43 -15.18
N ARG A 57 -8.97 13.26 -13.86
CA ARG A 57 -8.08 14.02 -12.96
C ARG A 57 -6.59 13.76 -13.21
N PHE A 58 -6.23 12.60 -13.76
CA PHE A 58 -4.86 12.35 -14.18
C PHE A 58 -4.44 13.26 -15.35
N LEU A 59 -5.33 13.52 -16.32
CA LEU A 59 -5.07 14.43 -17.43
C LEU A 59 -4.89 15.89 -16.99
N GLU A 60 -5.44 16.27 -15.84
CA GLU A 60 -5.22 17.61 -15.26
C GLU A 60 -3.88 17.71 -14.49
N CYS A 61 -3.32 16.57 -14.08
CA CYS A 61 -2.24 16.52 -13.10
C CYS A 61 -0.91 17.04 -13.67
N GLY A 62 -0.43 18.17 -13.16
CA GLY A 62 0.85 18.76 -13.54
C GLY A 62 0.79 19.63 -14.80
N ILE A 63 -0.41 19.95 -15.28
CA ILE A 63 -0.66 20.81 -16.43
C ILE A 63 -1.00 22.23 -15.93
N LEU A 64 -0.29 23.23 -16.42
CA LEU A 64 -0.43 24.62 -15.95
C LEU A 64 -1.82 25.22 -16.22
N ALA A 65 -2.49 24.81 -17.31
CA ALA A 65 -3.84 25.26 -17.63
C ALA A 65 -4.88 24.87 -16.56
N HIS A 66 -4.60 23.84 -15.75
CA HIS A 66 -5.44 23.38 -14.65
C HIS A 66 -5.01 23.95 -13.28
N GLY A 67 -4.13 24.97 -13.28
CA GLY A 67 -3.74 25.72 -12.09
C GLY A 67 -2.32 25.44 -11.61
N PHE A 68 -1.72 26.45 -10.99
CA PHE A 68 -0.34 26.43 -10.49
C PHE A 68 -0.12 27.43 -9.36
N VAL A 69 0.96 27.22 -8.61
CA VAL A 69 1.53 28.21 -7.69
C VAL A 69 2.79 28.80 -8.30
N ARG A 70 2.95 30.12 -8.21
CA ARG A 70 4.23 30.77 -8.50
C ARG A 70 5.06 30.84 -7.22
N VAL A 71 6.22 30.20 -7.23
CA VAL A 71 7.21 30.28 -6.16
C VAL A 71 8.28 31.28 -6.58
N HIS A 72 8.37 32.38 -5.83
CA HIS A 72 9.38 33.42 -6.04
C HIS A 72 10.49 33.29 -5.00
N CYS A 73 11.75 33.26 -5.44
CA CYS A 73 12.89 33.37 -4.52
C CYS A 73 13.31 34.84 -4.42
N SER A 74 13.27 35.43 -3.22
CA SER A 74 13.67 36.82 -2.98
C SER A 74 15.17 37.06 -3.18
N GLU A 75 16.00 36.05 -2.94
CA GLU A 75 17.46 36.14 -3.06
C GLU A 75 17.92 36.09 -4.53
N CYS A 76 17.56 35.04 -5.26
CA CYS A 76 17.97 34.89 -6.67
C CYS A 76 16.99 35.46 -7.69
N ARG A 77 15.89 36.08 -7.22
CA ARG A 77 14.85 36.77 -8.01
C ARG A 77 14.16 35.90 -9.07
N ARG A 78 14.33 34.58 -9.00
CA ARG A 78 13.76 33.63 -9.97
C ARG A 78 12.37 33.18 -9.57
N ASP A 79 11.47 33.19 -10.55
CA ASP A 79 10.14 32.58 -10.45
C ASP A 79 10.17 31.13 -10.96
N SER A 80 9.49 30.24 -10.24
CA SER A 80 9.21 28.87 -10.67
C SER A 80 7.72 28.59 -10.58
N LEU A 81 7.15 28.02 -11.64
CA LEU A 81 5.75 27.60 -11.65
C LEU A 81 5.62 26.14 -11.23
N VAL A 82 4.84 25.89 -10.19
CA VAL A 82 4.54 24.56 -9.67
C VAL A 82 3.08 24.24 -9.98
N ALA A 83 2.85 23.43 -11.00
CA ALA A 83 1.51 22.99 -11.38
C ALA A 83 0.85 22.17 -10.25
N PHE A 84 -0.48 22.26 -10.16
CA PHE A 84 -1.24 21.45 -9.22
C PHE A 84 -1.15 19.95 -9.55
N SER A 85 -1.32 19.14 -8.52
CA SER A 85 -1.33 17.68 -8.62
C SER A 85 -2.72 17.15 -8.35
N CYS A 86 -3.08 16.04 -8.99
CA CYS A 86 -4.40 15.43 -8.76
C CYS A 86 -4.54 14.86 -7.34
N LYS A 87 -3.43 14.58 -6.63
CA LYS A 87 -3.41 13.97 -5.29
C LYS A 87 -4.13 12.59 -5.21
N ALA A 88 -4.52 12.04 -6.36
CA ALA A 88 -5.15 10.72 -6.49
C ALA A 88 -4.16 9.62 -6.08
N ARG A 89 -4.69 8.41 -5.84
CA ARG A 89 -3.93 7.32 -5.20
C ARG A 89 -3.88 6.02 -5.98
N GLY A 90 -4.69 5.85 -7.02
CA GLY A 90 -4.74 4.62 -7.81
C GLY A 90 -3.92 4.72 -9.09
N PHE A 91 -4.13 5.77 -9.88
CA PHE A 91 -3.67 5.77 -11.28
C PHE A 91 -2.42 6.61 -11.54
N CYS A 92 -2.34 7.83 -10.99
CA CYS A 92 -1.28 8.79 -11.34
C CYS A 92 0.10 8.35 -10.79
N PRO A 93 1.08 7.97 -11.65
CA PRO A 93 2.38 7.49 -11.19
C PRO A 93 3.16 8.55 -10.43
N SER A 94 3.02 9.82 -10.85
CA SER A 94 3.71 10.95 -10.24
C SER A 94 3.23 11.23 -8.80
N CYS A 95 1.91 11.19 -8.57
CA CYS A 95 1.35 11.38 -7.23
C CYS A 95 1.60 10.16 -6.34
N GLY A 96 1.51 8.96 -6.92
CA GLY A 96 1.86 7.70 -6.25
C GLY A 96 3.31 7.71 -5.77
N ALA A 97 4.26 7.97 -6.66
CA ALA A 97 5.69 8.03 -6.34
C ALA A 97 6.00 9.10 -5.29
N ARG A 98 5.45 10.32 -5.44
CA ARG A 98 5.64 11.40 -4.45
C ARG A 98 5.17 10.98 -3.06
N ARG A 99 4.00 10.32 -2.98
CA ARG A 99 3.46 9.81 -1.71
C ARG A 99 4.33 8.69 -1.14
N MET A 100 4.77 7.74 -1.96
CA MET A 100 5.66 6.67 -1.54
C MET A 100 6.95 7.23 -0.94
N SER A 101 7.63 8.14 -1.64
CA SER A 101 8.88 8.75 -1.14
C SER A 101 8.66 9.57 0.13
N ALA A 102 7.56 10.33 0.21
CA ALA A 102 7.23 11.10 1.42
C ALA A 102 6.92 10.20 2.63
N THR A 103 6.17 9.12 2.42
CA THR A 103 5.89 8.13 3.46
C THR A 103 7.17 7.43 3.90
N ALA A 104 8.04 7.03 2.98
CA ALA A 104 9.31 6.39 3.31
C ALA A 104 10.20 7.29 4.17
N ALA A 105 10.38 8.56 3.77
CA ALA A 105 11.12 9.54 4.55
C ALA A 105 10.51 9.72 5.95
N HIS A 106 9.19 9.90 6.04
CA HIS A 106 8.51 10.02 7.34
C HIS A 106 8.71 8.79 8.22
N LEU A 107 8.63 7.58 7.66
CA LEU A 107 8.82 6.35 8.41
C LEU A 107 10.25 6.26 8.96
N VAL A 108 11.26 6.50 8.13
CA VAL A 108 12.68 6.44 8.53
C VAL A 108 13.02 7.54 9.53
N ASP A 109 12.60 8.77 9.27
CA ASP A 109 13.04 9.93 10.05
C ASP A 109 12.29 10.08 11.38
N ARG A 110 11.05 9.55 11.49
CA ARG A 110 10.12 9.90 12.59
C ARG A 110 9.39 8.75 13.25
N VAL A 111 9.36 7.54 12.67
CA VAL A 111 8.49 6.45 13.16
C VAL A 111 9.27 5.19 13.52
N LEU A 112 10.15 4.74 12.63
CA LEU A 112 10.90 3.51 12.81
C LEU A 112 12.02 3.73 13.83
N PRO A 113 12.12 2.91 14.88
CA PRO A 113 13.28 2.94 15.76
C PRO A 113 14.53 2.36 15.06
N GLU A 114 15.70 2.69 15.59
CA GLU A 114 16.96 2.03 15.24
C GLU A 114 16.94 0.59 15.78
N ALA A 115 16.46 -0.35 14.96
CA ALA A 115 16.37 -1.77 15.27
C ALA A 115 16.41 -2.61 13.98
N PRO A 116 16.79 -3.90 14.04
CA PRO A 116 16.66 -4.79 12.90
C PRO A 116 15.18 -5.03 12.55
N PHE A 117 14.89 -5.10 11.26
CA PHE A 117 13.56 -5.39 10.73
C PHE A 117 13.59 -6.57 9.78
N ARG A 118 12.48 -7.29 9.73
CA ARG A 118 12.24 -8.40 8.81
C ARG A 118 10.96 -8.18 8.02
N GLN A 119 11.03 -8.44 6.72
CA GLN A 119 9.86 -8.43 5.88
C GLN A 119 9.10 -9.74 5.98
N TRP A 120 7.82 -9.66 6.35
CA TRP A 120 6.86 -10.75 6.29
C TRP A 120 5.85 -10.46 5.20
N VAL A 121 5.74 -11.36 4.23
CA VAL A 121 4.79 -11.24 3.13
C VAL A 121 3.78 -12.36 3.22
N VAL A 122 2.49 -12.02 3.20
CA VAL A 122 1.41 -13.01 3.11
C VAL A 122 0.54 -12.73 1.89
N THR A 123 0.39 -13.76 1.08
CA THR A 123 -0.48 -13.79 -0.09
C THR A 123 -1.60 -14.80 0.16
N PHE A 124 -2.79 -14.52 -0.37
CA PHE A 124 -3.97 -15.34 -0.13
C PHE A 124 -4.31 -16.23 -1.33
N PRO A 125 -5.06 -17.33 -1.14
CA PRO A 125 -5.77 -18.02 -2.21
C PRO A 125 -6.72 -17.10 -2.99
N PHE A 126 -7.04 -17.44 -4.24
CA PHE A 126 -7.85 -16.59 -5.13
C PHE A 126 -9.22 -16.18 -4.55
N PRO A 127 -10.03 -17.07 -3.94
CA PRO A 127 -11.31 -16.67 -3.35
C PRO A 127 -11.15 -15.59 -2.28
N LEU A 128 -10.16 -15.75 -1.41
CA LEU A 128 -9.86 -14.78 -0.36
C LEU A 128 -9.38 -13.44 -0.93
N ARG A 129 -8.57 -13.43 -2.00
CA ARG A 129 -8.16 -12.15 -2.64
C ARG A 129 -9.36 -11.35 -3.10
N PHE A 130 -10.39 -12.03 -3.64
CA PHE A 130 -11.62 -11.39 -4.07
C PHE A 130 -12.36 -10.77 -2.88
N LEU A 131 -12.66 -11.55 -1.84
CA LEU A 131 -13.35 -11.05 -0.64
C LEU A 131 -12.61 -9.86 -0.02
N LEU A 132 -11.29 -9.98 0.17
CA LEU A 132 -10.46 -8.94 0.77
C LEU A 132 -10.34 -7.67 -0.08
N ALA A 133 -10.64 -7.75 -1.37
CA ALA A 133 -10.64 -6.58 -2.24
C ALA A 133 -11.91 -5.72 -2.06
N TYR A 134 -13.02 -6.32 -1.66
CA TYR A 134 -14.31 -5.64 -1.55
C TYR A 134 -14.71 -5.34 -0.11
N ASP A 135 -14.29 -6.18 0.83
CA ASP A 135 -14.56 -5.98 2.25
C ASP A 135 -13.32 -5.42 2.96
N ALA A 136 -13.27 -4.10 3.09
CA ALA A 136 -12.19 -3.39 3.77
C ALA A 136 -12.13 -3.68 5.28
N GLU A 137 -13.28 -3.97 5.91
CA GLU A 137 -13.34 -4.30 7.33
C GLU A 137 -12.72 -5.68 7.55
N LEU A 138 -13.14 -6.68 6.77
CA LEU A 138 -12.56 -8.03 6.78
C LEU A 138 -11.07 -7.98 6.46
N CYS A 139 -10.65 -7.20 5.46
CA CYS A 139 -9.22 -7.00 5.15
C CYS A 139 -8.44 -6.45 6.36
N GLY A 140 -9.02 -5.48 7.07
CA GLY A 140 -8.46 -4.96 8.33
C GLY A 140 -8.34 -6.04 9.41
N GLN A 141 -9.34 -6.90 9.56
CA GLN A 141 -9.35 -7.98 10.55
C GLN A 141 -8.37 -9.09 10.21
N VAL A 142 -8.29 -9.50 8.95
CA VAL A 142 -7.30 -10.49 8.47
C VAL A 142 -5.89 -9.95 8.66
N ARG A 143 -5.63 -8.67 8.37
CA ARG A 143 -4.37 -8.00 8.67
C ARG A 143 -4.03 -8.05 10.15
N LEU A 144 -4.97 -7.74 11.03
CA LEU A 144 -4.75 -7.82 12.48
C LEU A 144 -4.48 -9.26 12.94
N CYS A 145 -5.19 -10.25 12.40
CA CYS A 145 -4.90 -11.66 12.67
C CYS A 145 -3.48 -12.04 12.27
N PHE A 146 -3.02 -11.60 11.09
CA PHE A 146 -1.67 -11.85 10.60
C PHE A 146 -0.62 -11.25 11.55
N LEU A 147 -0.69 -9.94 11.82
CA LEU A 147 0.27 -9.26 12.69
C LEU A 147 0.29 -9.83 14.11
N LYS A 148 -0.89 -10.11 14.70
CA LYS A 148 -0.99 -10.75 16.02
C LYS A 148 -0.39 -12.15 16.03
N THR A 149 -0.35 -12.85 14.90
CA THR A 149 0.25 -14.19 14.81
C THR A 149 1.77 -14.10 14.77
N VAL A 150 2.31 -13.16 13.99
CA VAL A 150 3.75 -12.88 13.95
C VAL A 150 4.24 -12.39 15.32
N PHE A 151 3.54 -11.46 15.97
CA PHE A 151 3.94 -10.98 17.30
C PHE A 151 3.87 -12.08 18.37
N ALA A 152 2.85 -12.93 18.34
CA ALA A 152 2.78 -14.09 19.25
C ALA A 152 3.90 -15.10 18.99
N HIS A 153 4.34 -15.23 17.73
CA HIS A 153 5.51 -16.03 17.39
C HIS A 153 6.80 -15.43 17.96
N LEU A 154 7.04 -14.12 17.78
CA LEU A 154 8.21 -13.43 18.36
C LEU A 154 8.25 -13.57 19.89
N ALA A 155 7.13 -13.35 20.57
CA ALA A 155 7.03 -13.52 22.02
C ALA A 155 7.34 -14.97 22.47
N ARG A 156 6.89 -15.98 21.72
CA ARG A 156 7.24 -17.39 22.02
C ARG A 156 8.72 -17.67 21.78
N ARG A 157 9.33 -17.07 20.77
CA ARG A 157 10.78 -17.20 20.50
C ARG A 157 11.63 -16.53 21.56
N ALA A 158 11.22 -15.36 22.03
CA ALA A 158 11.86 -14.68 23.14
C ALA A 158 11.89 -15.55 24.41
N ARG A 159 10.75 -16.16 24.77
CA ARG A 159 10.68 -17.11 25.90
C ARG A 159 11.59 -18.32 25.72
N ARG A 160 11.65 -18.91 24.52
CA ARG A 160 12.53 -20.05 24.22
C ARG A 160 14.01 -19.72 24.37
N GLN A 161 14.39 -18.45 24.24
CA GLN A 161 15.74 -17.95 24.46
C GLN A 161 16.02 -17.54 25.90
N GLY A 162 15.08 -17.79 26.82
CA GLY A 162 15.25 -17.46 28.24
C GLY A 162 15.05 -15.98 28.56
N LEU A 163 14.52 -15.18 27.63
CA LEU A 163 14.19 -13.79 27.92
C LEU A 163 13.02 -13.71 28.90
N ASP A 164 13.11 -12.80 29.87
CA ASP A 164 12.03 -12.49 30.79
C ASP A 164 11.09 -11.44 30.14
N PRO A 165 9.77 -11.72 30.02
CA PRO A 165 8.81 -10.71 29.58
C PRO A 165 8.75 -9.45 30.46
N ALA A 166 9.29 -9.50 31.69
CA ALA A 166 9.22 -8.45 32.70
C ALA A 166 7.79 -7.95 32.94
N ALA A 167 7.63 -6.80 33.59
CA ALA A 167 6.31 -6.24 33.93
C ALA A 167 5.48 -5.83 32.70
N SER A 168 6.11 -5.48 31.58
CA SER A 168 5.40 -4.99 30.38
C SER A 168 4.98 -6.07 29.39
N GLY A 169 5.46 -7.31 29.57
CA GLY A 169 5.40 -8.33 28.54
C GLY A 169 6.32 -8.02 27.35
N PHE A 170 6.41 -8.98 26.43
CA PHE A 170 7.07 -8.77 25.13
C PHE A 170 6.23 -7.87 24.23
N ARG A 171 6.78 -6.74 23.84
CA ARG A 171 6.19 -5.83 22.85
C ARG A 171 6.93 -5.94 21.53
N SER A 172 6.22 -5.75 20.43
CA SER A 172 6.82 -5.66 19.10
C SER A 172 6.00 -4.68 18.27
N GLY A 173 6.45 -4.39 17.05
CA GLY A 173 5.92 -3.36 16.20
C GLY A 173 6.08 -3.73 14.73
N ALA A 174 5.16 -3.23 13.91
CA ALA A 174 5.22 -3.45 12.47
C ALA A 174 4.60 -2.29 11.70
N ILE A 175 5.13 -2.03 10.51
CA ILE A 175 4.46 -1.25 9.46
C ILE A 175 3.91 -2.21 8.43
N ASN A 176 2.60 -2.18 8.20
CA ASN A 176 1.93 -3.03 7.23
C ASN A 176 1.38 -2.25 6.05
N VAL A 177 1.80 -2.60 4.84
CA VAL A 177 1.26 -2.09 3.59
C VAL A 177 0.39 -3.18 2.95
N ILE A 178 -0.87 -2.83 2.65
CA ILE A 178 -1.76 -3.69 1.87
C ILE A 178 -1.51 -3.37 0.40
N GLN A 179 -0.93 -4.31 -0.33
CA GLN A 179 -0.78 -4.21 -1.78
C GLN A 179 -1.97 -4.89 -2.45
N ARG A 180 -2.52 -4.23 -3.47
CA ARG A 180 -3.74 -4.68 -4.15
C ARG A 180 -3.48 -5.27 -5.54
N PHE A 181 -2.27 -5.14 -6.06
CA PHE A 181 -1.95 -5.56 -7.42
C PHE A 181 -0.63 -6.32 -7.47
N GLY A 182 -0.52 -7.30 -8.37
CA GLY A 182 0.73 -7.99 -8.68
C GLY A 182 1.55 -7.25 -9.73
N GLY A 183 2.70 -7.81 -10.11
CA GLY A 183 3.59 -7.21 -11.12
C GLY A 183 2.93 -7.01 -12.49
N ALA A 184 1.92 -7.82 -12.83
CA ALA A 184 1.12 -7.68 -14.05
C ALA A 184 -0.09 -6.74 -13.88
N LEU A 185 -0.15 -5.93 -12.81
CA LEU A 185 -1.29 -5.10 -12.42
C LEU A 185 -2.59 -5.89 -12.16
N ASN A 186 -2.47 -7.21 -12.01
CA ASN A 186 -3.59 -8.08 -11.69
C ASN A 186 -4.01 -7.93 -10.23
N LEU A 187 -5.30 -7.98 -9.92
CA LEU A 187 -5.81 -7.90 -8.55
C LEU A 187 -5.19 -9.03 -7.73
N ASN A 188 -4.36 -8.63 -6.77
CA ASN A 188 -3.62 -9.53 -5.90
C ASN A 188 -3.53 -8.86 -4.54
N ILE A 189 -4.54 -9.07 -3.68
CA ILE A 189 -4.45 -8.60 -2.31
C ILE A 189 -3.38 -9.42 -1.59
N HIS A 190 -2.37 -8.74 -1.06
CA HIS A 190 -1.33 -9.33 -0.23
C HIS A 190 -0.78 -8.27 0.73
N PHE A 191 -0.19 -8.71 1.83
CA PHE A 191 0.34 -7.82 2.85
C PHE A 191 1.86 -7.87 2.87
N HIS A 192 2.49 -6.71 2.86
CA HIS A 192 3.90 -6.54 3.21
C HIS A 192 3.98 -5.92 4.58
N ALA A 193 4.45 -6.69 5.57
CA ALA A 193 4.72 -6.20 6.90
C ALA A 193 6.22 -6.09 7.13
N LEU A 194 6.70 -4.88 7.43
CA LEU A 194 8.02 -4.64 8.01
C LEU A 194 7.89 -4.79 9.52
N VAL A 195 8.39 -5.88 10.07
CA VAL A 195 8.24 -6.25 11.49
C VAL A 195 9.58 -6.12 12.19
N LEU A 196 9.59 -5.63 13.43
CA LEU A 196 10.80 -5.65 14.26
C LEU A 196 11.30 -7.10 14.42
N ASP A 197 12.58 -7.34 14.17
CA ASP A 197 13.20 -8.66 14.25
C ASP A 197 13.61 -9.01 15.69
N GLY A 198 12.67 -8.78 16.62
CA GLY A 198 12.91 -8.85 18.04
C GLY A 198 11.72 -8.36 18.86
N VAL A 199 11.96 -8.21 20.15
CA VAL A 199 10.96 -7.77 21.14
C VAL A 199 11.54 -6.67 22.01
N TYR A 200 10.66 -5.75 22.43
CA TYR A 200 10.94 -4.84 23.51
C TYR A 200 10.47 -5.43 24.83
N THR A 201 11.30 -5.29 25.86
CA THR A 201 10.97 -5.54 27.26
C THR A 201 11.12 -4.23 28.05
N SER A 202 10.44 -4.14 29.18
CA SER A 202 10.56 -3.00 30.09
C SER A 202 10.40 -3.49 31.52
N ALA A 203 11.32 -3.11 32.40
CA ALA A 203 11.29 -3.50 33.81
C ALA A 203 10.00 -3.05 34.52
N HIS A 204 9.47 -1.88 34.16
CA HIS A 204 8.20 -1.33 34.62
C HIS A 204 7.58 -0.39 33.55
N ALA A 205 6.35 0.08 33.77
CA ALA A 205 5.57 0.83 32.76
C ALA A 205 6.25 2.11 32.23
N PHE A 206 7.11 2.72 33.05
CA PHE A 206 7.82 3.97 32.73
C PHE A 206 9.34 3.80 32.49
N ALA A 207 9.85 2.57 32.55
CA ALA A 207 11.26 2.33 32.25
C ALA A 207 11.52 2.50 30.76
N ARG A 208 12.77 2.85 30.42
CA ARG A 208 13.21 2.88 29.01
C ARG A 208 13.12 1.44 28.46
N PRO A 209 12.38 1.21 27.36
CA PRO A 209 12.27 -0.11 26.79
C PRO A 209 13.61 -0.56 26.21
N GLN A 210 13.97 -1.82 26.42
CA GLN A 210 15.17 -2.45 25.90
C GLN A 210 14.80 -3.37 24.76
N PHE A 211 15.55 -3.30 23.65
CA PHE A 211 15.31 -4.12 22.47
C PHE A 211 16.17 -5.37 22.52
N GLU A 212 15.52 -6.53 22.48
CA GLU A 212 16.15 -7.83 22.38
C GLU A 212 15.98 -8.36 20.96
N SER A 213 17.09 -8.42 20.21
CA SER A 213 17.11 -9.00 18.88
C SER A 213 16.92 -10.51 18.97
N LEU A 214 16.14 -11.08 18.05
CA LEU A 214 15.98 -12.52 17.94
C LEU A 214 16.75 -13.03 16.71
N PRO A 215 17.26 -14.27 16.70
CA PRO A 215 17.86 -14.87 15.52
C PRO A 215 16.83 -14.97 14.38
N PRO A 216 17.27 -15.11 13.12
CA PRO A 216 16.37 -15.35 12.00
C PRO A 216 15.42 -16.55 12.26
N PRO A 217 14.16 -16.50 11.78
CA PRO A 217 13.25 -17.63 11.90
C PRO A 217 13.71 -18.79 11.03
N SER A 218 13.57 -20.01 11.54
CA SER A 218 13.77 -21.22 10.75
C SER A 218 12.60 -21.47 9.78
N ARG A 219 12.75 -22.45 8.89
CA ARG A 219 11.64 -22.91 8.04
C ARG A 219 10.45 -23.40 8.88
N GLU A 220 10.72 -24.14 9.94
CA GLU A 220 9.71 -24.64 10.89
C GLU A 220 8.99 -23.49 11.61
N ASP A 221 9.72 -22.43 11.99
CA ASP A 221 9.13 -21.23 12.58
C ASP A 221 8.10 -20.58 11.64
N VAL A 222 8.44 -20.47 10.34
CA VAL A 222 7.54 -19.92 9.31
C VAL A 222 6.33 -20.82 9.09
N GLU A 223 6.52 -22.13 9.02
CA GLU A 223 5.41 -23.11 8.91
C GLU A 223 4.47 -23.04 10.12
N LYS A 224 5.03 -22.86 11.32
CA LYS A 224 4.25 -22.71 12.53
C LYS A 224 3.44 -21.41 12.53
N VAL A 225 4.02 -20.29 12.09
CA VAL A 225 3.30 -19.03 11.89
C VAL A 225 2.16 -19.21 10.89
N LEU A 226 2.40 -19.88 9.76
CA LEU A 226 1.37 -20.15 8.75
C LEU A 226 0.23 -21.01 9.32
N SER A 227 0.56 -22.08 10.04
CA SER A 227 -0.44 -22.96 10.67
C SER A 227 -1.29 -22.21 11.70
N ASP A 228 -0.66 -21.43 12.58
CA ASP A 228 -1.36 -20.62 13.57
C ASP A 228 -2.22 -19.52 12.92
N PHE A 229 -1.72 -18.91 11.83
CA PHE A 229 -2.46 -17.91 11.07
C PHE A 229 -3.68 -18.53 10.39
N ARG A 230 -3.54 -19.68 9.73
CA ARG A 230 -4.66 -20.43 9.12
C ARG A 230 -5.75 -20.77 10.14
N ARG A 231 -5.37 -21.22 11.34
CA ARG A 231 -6.32 -21.51 12.42
C ARG A 231 -7.09 -20.27 12.87
N ARG A 232 -6.39 -19.14 13.07
CA ARG A 232 -7.02 -17.86 13.44
C ARG A 232 -7.90 -17.32 12.33
N LEU A 233 -7.47 -17.48 11.08
CA LEU A 233 -8.23 -17.07 9.91
C LEU A 233 -9.54 -17.85 9.83
N ARG A 234 -9.49 -19.20 9.90
CA ARG A 234 -10.68 -20.05 9.93
C ARG A 234 -11.67 -19.61 11.02
N SER A 235 -11.18 -19.43 12.24
CA SER A 235 -12.00 -18.98 13.37
C SER A 235 -12.61 -17.58 13.16
N LEU A 236 -11.93 -16.68 12.45
CA LEU A 236 -12.48 -15.37 12.05
C LEU A 236 -13.63 -15.53 11.05
N PHE A 237 -13.43 -16.37 10.02
CA PHE A 237 -14.44 -16.62 9.00
C PHE A 237 -15.67 -17.36 9.56
N GLU A 238 -15.48 -18.31 10.47
CA GLU A 238 -16.56 -18.98 11.21
C GLU A 238 -17.40 -17.97 11.99
N ARG A 239 -16.78 -17.09 12.78
CA ARG A 239 -17.49 -16.04 13.53
C ARG A 239 -18.23 -15.04 12.64
N ARG A 240 -17.79 -14.88 11.40
CA ARG A 240 -18.41 -13.99 10.41
C ARG A 240 -19.50 -14.70 9.57
N GLY A 241 -19.67 -16.01 9.71
CA GLY A 241 -20.58 -16.80 8.87
C GLY A 241 -20.14 -16.86 7.40
N MET A 242 -18.84 -16.76 7.11
CA MET A 242 -18.30 -16.59 5.75
C MET A 242 -17.41 -17.78 5.31
N LEU A 243 -17.50 -18.93 5.97
CA LEU A 243 -16.61 -20.06 5.70
C LEU A 243 -16.76 -20.59 4.27
N GLU A 244 -17.99 -20.72 3.79
CA GLU A 244 -18.30 -21.16 2.41
C GLU A 244 -17.88 -20.13 1.36
N ALA A 245 -18.03 -18.84 1.66
CA ALA A 245 -17.61 -17.74 0.79
C ALA A 245 -16.07 -17.67 0.68
N ALA A 246 -15.34 -18.07 1.73
CA ALA A 246 -13.88 -18.13 1.72
C ALA A 246 -13.33 -19.27 0.85
N GLU A 247 -14.16 -20.28 0.58
CA GLU A 247 -13.81 -21.49 -0.16
C GLU A 247 -14.34 -21.46 -1.62
N SER A 248 -15.31 -20.60 -1.92
CA SER A 248 -15.93 -20.45 -3.24
C SER A 248 -15.58 -19.12 -3.92
N THR A 249 -15.37 -19.14 -5.24
CA THR A 249 -15.36 -17.90 -6.06
C THR A 249 -16.79 -17.58 -6.48
N SER A 250 -17.61 -17.04 -5.57
CA SER A 250 -18.97 -16.62 -5.90
C SER A 250 -18.97 -15.50 -6.95
N ASP A 251 -19.86 -15.62 -7.95
CA ASP A 251 -20.11 -14.59 -8.96
C ASP A 251 -20.79 -13.40 -8.30
N CYS A 252 -20.13 -12.24 -8.33
CA CYS A 252 -20.70 -11.00 -7.85
C CYS A 252 -21.18 -10.16 -9.03
N ASP A 253 -22.42 -9.70 -8.94
CA ASP A 253 -23.16 -8.94 -9.94
C ASP A 253 -22.69 -7.48 -10.11
N SER A 254 -21.39 -7.18 -10.11
CA SER A 254 -20.90 -5.84 -10.44
C SER A 254 -19.77 -5.87 -11.46
N VAL A 255 -19.64 -4.81 -12.27
CA VAL A 255 -18.51 -4.67 -13.23
C VAL A 255 -17.19 -4.78 -12.53
N LEU A 256 -17.10 -4.12 -11.38
CA LEU A 256 -15.88 -4.09 -10.60
C LEU A 256 -15.55 -5.52 -10.17
N ALA A 257 -16.53 -6.27 -9.67
CA ALA A 257 -16.35 -7.67 -9.33
C ALA A 257 -15.93 -8.54 -10.51
N HIS A 258 -16.56 -8.39 -11.68
CA HIS A 258 -16.17 -9.11 -12.87
C HIS A 258 -14.72 -8.79 -13.30
N VAL A 259 -14.37 -7.50 -13.36
CA VAL A 259 -13.01 -7.04 -13.67
C VAL A 259 -12.03 -7.57 -12.63
N ALA A 260 -12.37 -7.55 -11.35
CA ALA A 260 -11.54 -8.09 -10.27
C ALA A 260 -11.33 -9.60 -10.39
N ALA A 261 -12.39 -10.37 -10.67
CA ALA A 261 -12.32 -11.81 -10.85
C ALA A 261 -11.48 -12.17 -12.09
N SER A 262 -11.72 -11.50 -13.21
CA SER A 262 -10.92 -11.64 -14.43
C SER A 262 -9.47 -11.28 -14.17
N SER A 263 -9.22 -10.17 -13.47
CA SER A 263 -7.89 -9.72 -13.09
C SER A 263 -7.17 -10.74 -12.20
N ILE A 264 -7.81 -11.28 -11.16
CA ILE A 264 -7.25 -12.37 -10.32
C ILE A 264 -6.82 -13.57 -11.18
N ARG A 265 -7.59 -13.89 -12.21
CA ARG A 265 -7.37 -15.03 -13.12
C ARG A 265 -6.47 -14.70 -14.32
N GLY A 266 -5.96 -13.48 -14.45
CA GLY A 266 -5.15 -13.05 -15.59
C GLY A 266 -5.92 -12.91 -16.91
N ARG A 267 -7.23 -12.67 -16.85
CA ARG A 267 -8.12 -12.49 -17.99
C ARG A 267 -8.47 -11.01 -18.20
N ILE A 268 -8.83 -10.66 -19.44
CA ILE A 268 -9.31 -9.31 -19.77
C ILE A 268 -10.67 -9.09 -19.08
N GLY A 269 -10.80 -8.01 -18.33
CA GLY A 269 -12.01 -7.69 -17.57
C GLY A 269 -13.12 -7.04 -18.40
N THR A 270 -12.76 -6.34 -19.46
CA THR A 270 -13.70 -5.68 -20.38
C THR A 270 -13.08 -5.63 -21.79
N GLY A 271 -13.31 -6.65 -22.62
CA GLY A 271 -12.81 -6.78 -24.00
C GLY A 271 -13.45 -8.00 -24.67
N PRO A 272 -13.29 -8.26 -25.98
CA PRO A 272 -13.52 -9.59 -26.52
C PRO A 272 -12.60 -10.63 -25.87
#